data_AF-A0A7C9RM07-F1
#
_entry.id   AF-A0A7C9RM07-F1
#
_cell.length_a   1.000
_cell.length_b   1.000
_cell.length_c   1.000
_cell.angle_alpha   90.00
_cell.angle_beta   90.00
_cell.angle_gamma   90.00
#
_symmetry.space_group_name_H-M   'P 1'
#
loop_
_entity.id
_entity.type
_entity.pdbx_description
1 polymer ?
#
loop_
_entity_poly.entity_id
_entity_poly.type
_entity_poly.pdbx_seq_one_letter_code
_entity_poly.pdbx_strand_id
1 'polypeptide(L)'
;MKKALAGLLGLAGVAWALRDVPRQLGGKPDPVRMARSPRYRNGKFHNDEEVRTVPDRDSFSARDFLFGGEDRKPSSAVPLVGPAAPVSSGLHITWYGHASALIEIDGAAVLVDPVWSDRVSPSAHVGPRRLHPVPHELSDLPALSAVVISHDHYDHLDMSTVDTLVRTSSAVFVVPLGLGAHLRRWDVPDDRIVELDWDESFAVDGFTLTCTAAQHFSGRSVQRNVTLWASWVIARGERSVFYSGDTGYFPGYSAIGAAHGPFDAVLMQVGAYNDAWRDIHMTPEDGVRAFDDLGGGLLIPVHWATFNLALHPWGEPIDRVWREVKARGMNLAVPRPGERVDVDAPGEVDGWWQALA
;
A
#
# COMPACT_ATOMS: atom_id res chain seq x y z
N MET A 1 -3.23 38.55 33.61
CA MET A 1 -2.89 38.76 32.18
C MET A 1 -1.90 37.72 31.64
N LYS A 2 -0.71 37.52 32.21
CA LYS A 2 0.30 36.55 31.69
C LYS A 2 -0.19 35.08 31.61
N LYS A 3 -0.93 34.58 32.61
CA LYS A 3 -1.49 33.20 32.61
C LYS A 3 -2.61 33.00 31.58
N ALA A 4 -3.43 34.03 31.35
CA ALA A 4 -4.50 34.00 30.33
C ALA A 4 -3.92 34.03 28.91
N LEU A 5 -2.88 34.84 28.69
CA LEU A 5 -2.15 34.89 27.42
C LEU A 5 -1.43 33.56 27.11
N ALA A 6 -0.81 32.94 28.12
CA ALA A 6 -0.20 31.62 27.99
C ALA A 6 -1.24 30.51 27.68
N GLY A 7 -2.42 30.57 28.30
CA GLY A 7 -3.52 29.64 28.02
C GLY A 7 -4.08 29.79 26.59
N LEU A 8 -4.23 31.03 26.10
CA LEU A 8 -4.65 31.32 24.73
C LEU A 8 -3.62 30.87 23.69
N LEU A 9 -2.34 31.11 23.93
CA LEU A 9 -1.25 30.64 23.05
C LEU A 9 -1.16 29.11 23.02
N GLY A 10 -1.39 28.45 24.15
CA GLY A 10 -1.46 26.98 24.21
C GLY A 10 -2.62 26.40 23.41
N LEU A 11 -3.81 26.98 23.53
CA LEU A 11 -4.99 26.57 22.75
C LEU A 11 -4.83 26.81 21.26
N ALA A 12 -4.25 27.96 20.86
CA ALA A 12 -3.96 28.25 19.46
C ALA A 12 -2.94 27.26 18.87
N GLY A 13 -1.91 26.89 19.63
CA GLY A 13 -0.93 25.87 19.21
C GLY A 13 -1.56 24.49 19.01
N VAL A 14 -2.44 24.05 19.92
CA VAL A 14 -3.17 22.78 19.78
C VAL A 14 -4.13 22.79 18.60
N ALA A 15 -4.89 23.88 18.41
CA ALA A 15 -5.80 24.02 17.27
C ALA A 15 -5.04 23.98 15.93
N TRP A 16 -3.87 24.64 15.87
CA TRP A 16 -3.01 24.60 14.69
C TRP A 16 -2.46 23.19 14.42
N ALA A 17 -2.00 22.49 15.46
CA ALA A 17 -1.48 21.11 15.37
C ALA A 17 -2.53 20.08 14.92
N LEU A 18 -3.83 20.36 15.13
CA LEU A 18 -4.93 19.47 14.79
C LEU A 18 -5.75 19.93 13.57
N ARG A 19 -5.38 21.06 12.94
CA ARG A 19 -6.19 21.71 11.90
C ARG A 19 -6.47 20.83 10.69
N ASP A 20 -5.54 19.95 10.35
CA ASP A 20 -5.62 19.10 9.16
C ASP A 20 -6.31 17.76 9.45
N VAL A 21 -6.51 17.41 10.73
CA VAL A 21 -7.15 16.14 11.14
C VAL A 21 -8.52 15.95 10.49
N PRO A 22 -9.46 16.93 10.50
CA PRO A 22 -10.77 16.74 9.87
C PRO A 22 -10.68 16.52 8.36
N ARG A 23 -9.68 17.08 7.68
CA ARG A 23 -9.47 16.86 6.25
C ARG A 23 -8.85 15.48 6.01
N GLN A 24 -7.89 15.06 6.82
CA GLN A 24 -7.23 13.75 6.76
C GLN A 24 -8.20 12.55 6.88
N LEU A 25 -9.30 12.70 7.62
CA LEU A 25 -10.36 11.69 7.73
C LEU A 25 -11.06 11.40 6.39
N GLY A 26 -10.96 12.31 5.42
CA GLY A 26 -11.56 12.21 4.10
C GLY A 26 -13.07 12.44 4.08
N GLY A 27 -13.70 12.20 2.92
CA GLY A 27 -15.15 12.34 2.71
C GLY A 27 -15.94 11.08 3.07
N LYS A 28 -17.27 11.21 3.09
CA LYS A 28 -18.20 10.09 3.35
C LYS A 28 -18.75 9.54 2.02
N PRO A 29 -18.59 8.24 1.72
CA PRO A 29 -19.17 7.63 0.52
C PRO A 29 -20.69 7.72 0.48
N ASP A 30 -21.26 7.87 -0.72
CA ASP A 30 -22.70 7.81 -0.95
C ASP A 30 -23.19 6.36 -0.95
N PRO A 31 -24.00 5.93 0.03
CA PRO A 31 -24.51 4.55 0.09
C PRO A 31 -25.28 4.11 -1.16
N VAL A 32 -25.93 5.05 -1.87
CA VAL A 32 -26.66 4.73 -3.11
C VAL A 32 -25.69 4.30 -4.21
N ARG A 33 -24.53 4.97 -4.31
CA ARG A 33 -23.46 4.58 -5.22
C ARG A 33 -22.83 3.24 -4.81
N MET A 34 -22.63 3.02 -3.51
CA MET A 34 -22.01 1.78 -3.01
C MET A 34 -22.90 0.55 -3.23
N ALA A 35 -24.23 0.73 -3.21
CA ALA A 35 -25.20 -0.34 -3.41
C ALA A 35 -25.14 -1.02 -4.79
N ARG A 36 -24.34 -0.52 -5.75
CA ARG A 36 -24.05 -1.23 -7.00
C ARG A 36 -23.19 -2.47 -6.79
N SER A 37 -22.45 -2.54 -5.68
CA SER A 37 -21.58 -3.66 -5.37
C SER A 37 -22.33 -4.80 -4.67
N PRO A 38 -22.15 -6.07 -5.10
CA PRO A 38 -22.70 -7.22 -4.39
C PRO A 38 -22.07 -7.39 -2.99
N ARG A 39 -20.92 -6.78 -2.73
CA ARG A 39 -20.20 -6.83 -1.45
C ARG A 39 -20.69 -5.78 -0.44
N TYR A 40 -21.48 -4.80 -0.90
CA TYR A 40 -22.01 -3.75 -0.03
C TYR A 40 -23.39 -4.12 0.54
N ARG A 41 -23.45 -4.37 1.85
CA ARG A 41 -24.70 -4.68 2.57
C ARG A 41 -24.71 -4.07 3.96
N ASN A 42 -25.88 -3.60 4.40
CA ASN A 42 -26.07 -2.97 5.71
C ASN A 42 -25.11 -1.77 5.97
N GLY A 43 -24.85 -0.99 4.93
CA GLY A 43 -24.01 0.21 5.01
C GLY A 43 -22.50 -0.05 5.01
N LYS A 44 -22.05 -1.30 4.76
CA LYS A 44 -20.64 -1.70 4.78
C LYS A 44 -20.29 -2.67 3.67
N PHE A 45 -19.04 -2.67 3.25
CA PHE A 45 -18.40 -3.71 2.46
C PHE A 45 -18.01 -4.92 3.34
N HIS A 46 -17.95 -6.09 2.73
CA HIS A 46 -17.63 -7.35 3.39
C HIS A 46 -16.74 -8.20 2.49
N ASN A 47 -15.86 -8.99 3.11
CA ASN A 47 -15.12 -10.03 2.42
C ASN A 47 -16.06 -11.16 1.98
N ASP A 48 -15.55 -12.02 1.10
CA ASP A 48 -16.26 -13.20 0.61
C ASP A 48 -16.41 -14.24 1.72
N GLU A 49 -15.36 -14.39 2.51
CA GLU A 49 -15.34 -15.21 3.72
C GLU A 49 -15.47 -14.34 4.97
N GLU A 50 -15.92 -14.94 6.07
CA GLU A 50 -15.97 -14.26 7.36
C GLU A 50 -14.55 -14.12 7.92
N VAL A 51 -14.13 -12.90 8.22
CA VAL A 51 -12.76 -12.59 8.66
C VAL A 51 -12.75 -11.79 9.96
N ARG A 52 -11.72 -12.03 10.78
CA ARG A 52 -11.46 -11.24 11.97
C ARG A 52 -10.63 -10.02 11.64
N THR A 53 -11.26 -8.85 11.70
CA THR A 53 -10.62 -7.55 11.42
C THR A 53 -10.22 -6.79 12.68
N VAL A 54 -10.50 -7.34 13.86
CA VAL A 54 -10.11 -6.77 15.16
C VAL A 54 -9.43 -7.90 15.95
N PRO A 55 -8.20 -7.66 16.46
CA PRO A 55 -7.56 -8.59 17.37
C PRO A 55 -8.44 -8.84 18.60
N ASP A 56 -8.53 -10.08 19.06
CA ASP A 56 -9.20 -10.37 20.33
C ASP A 56 -8.41 -9.67 21.46
N ARG A 57 -9.09 -8.91 22.31
CA ARG A 57 -8.46 -8.16 23.40
C ARG A 57 -7.75 -9.07 24.40
N ASP A 58 -8.18 -10.32 24.52
CA ASP A 58 -7.53 -11.33 25.35
C ASP A 58 -6.25 -11.87 24.69
N SER A 59 -6.09 -11.69 23.37
CA SER A 59 -4.92 -12.12 22.59
C SER A 59 -3.94 -10.99 22.28
N PHE A 60 -4.39 -9.71 22.29
CA PHE A 60 -3.58 -8.57 21.91
C PHE A 60 -4.07 -7.25 22.52
N SER A 61 -3.18 -6.50 23.18
CA SER A 61 -3.50 -5.21 23.79
C SER A 61 -2.75 -4.03 23.14
N ALA A 62 -3.26 -2.81 23.35
CA ALA A 62 -2.56 -1.58 22.94
C ALA A 62 -1.19 -1.43 23.64
N ARG A 63 -1.01 -2.03 24.83
CA ARG A 63 0.29 -2.08 25.51
C ARG A 63 1.27 -2.95 24.72
N ASP A 64 0.82 -4.09 24.19
CA ASP A 64 1.66 -4.97 23.39
C ASP A 64 2.04 -4.30 22.08
N PHE A 65 1.12 -3.58 21.44
CA PHE A 65 1.45 -2.77 20.25
C PHE A 65 2.54 -1.72 20.52
N LEU A 66 2.48 -1.03 21.66
CA LEU A 66 3.39 0.06 22.02
C LEU A 66 4.73 -0.40 22.59
N PHE A 67 4.75 -1.50 23.35
CA PHE A 67 5.91 -1.93 24.14
C PHE A 67 6.35 -3.37 23.86
N GLY A 68 5.58 -4.13 23.09
CA GLY A 68 5.91 -5.50 22.68
C GLY A 68 6.75 -5.56 21.42
N GLY A 69 7.31 -6.74 21.18
CA GLY A 69 8.22 -7.06 20.08
C GLY A 69 9.64 -6.51 20.30
N GLU A 70 10.64 -7.28 19.85
CA GLU A 70 12.06 -6.94 19.92
C GLU A 70 12.57 -6.56 18.52
N ASP A 71 13.59 -5.69 18.45
CA ASP A 71 14.29 -5.33 17.21
C ASP A 71 13.40 -4.86 16.04
N ARG A 72 12.31 -4.15 16.36
CA ARG A 72 11.31 -3.65 15.40
C ARG A 72 11.77 -2.43 14.57
N LYS A 73 13.06 -2.10 14.61
CA LYS A 73 13.68 -0.96 13.91
C LYS A 73 15.09 -1.37 13.49
N PRO A 74 15.60 -0.83 12.37
CA PRO A 74 16.96 -1.13 11.95
C PRO A 74 17.97 -0.53 12.95
N SER A 75 19.09 -1.23 13.13
CA SER A 75 20.20 -0.81 13.99
C SER A 75 21.02 0.35 13.40
N SER A 76 20.92 0.59 12.09
CA SER A 76 21.55 1.72 11.40
C SER A 76 20.67 2.25 10.25
N ALA A 77 21.14 3.27 9.53
CA ALA A 77 20.37 3.90 8.47
C ALA A 77 20.10 2.91 7.32
N VAL A 78 18.84 2.86 6.88
CA VAL A 78 18.44 2.09 5.69
C VAL A 78 19.14 2.68 4.46
N PRO A 79 19.85 1.87 3.64
CA PRO A 79 20.46 2.35 2.41
C PRO A 79 19.38 2.75 1.42
N LEU A 80 19.50 3.95 0.86
CA LEU A 80 18.59 4.49 -0.14
C LEU A 80 19.29 4.59 -1.48
N VAL A 81 18.57 4.29 -2.56
CA VAL A 81 19.05 4.48 -3.92
C VAL A 81 18.40 5.73 -4.51
N GLY A 82 19.21 6.63 -5.04
CA GLY A 82 18.73 7.89 -5.61
C GLY A 82 17.97 7.71 -6.94
N PRO A 83 17.36 8.78 -7.48
CA PRO A 83 16.58 8.70 -8.71
C PRO A 83 17.40 8.18 -9.89
N ALA A 84 16.77 7.37 -10.74
CA ALA A 84 17.32 6.92 -12.01
C ALA A 84 16.61 7.62 -13.18
N ALA A 85 17.28 7.74 -14.33
CA ALA A 85 16.64 8.24 -15.54
C ALA A 85 15.48 7.31 -15.96
N PRO A 86 14.34 7.85 -16.43
CA PRO A 86 13.22 7.06 -16.93
C PRO A 86 13.65 6.07 -18.02
N VAL A 87 13.00 4.91 -18.05
CA VAL A 87 13.27 3.83 -19.02
C VAL A 87 12.19 3.84 -20.10
N SER A 88 12.60 3.76 -21.37
CA SER A 88 11.67 3.86 -22.51
C SER A 88 11.12 2.51 -23.00
N SER A 89 11.62 1.38 -22.49
CA SER A 89 11.25 0.03 -22.93
C SER A 89 11.40 -0.98 -21.80
N GLY A 90 10.65 -2.07 -21.86
CA GLY A 90 10.69 -3.16 -20.89
C GLY A 90 9.81 -2.90 -19.67
N LEU A 91 9.83 -3.83 -18.72
CA LEU A 91 9.11 -3.74 -17.46
C LEU A 91 10.09 -3.50 -16.31
N HIS A 92 9.93 -2.38 -15.63
CA HIS A 92 10.76 -1.99 -14.50
C HIS A 92 9.90 -1.61 -13.30
N ILE A 93 10.38 -1.96 -12.10
CA ILE A 93 9.67 -1.66 -10.85
C ILE A 93 10.64 -0.97 -9.89
N THR A 94 10.28 0.23 -9.44
CA THR A 94 11.01 0.96 -8.41
C THR A 94 10.21 0.94 -7.11
N TRP A 95 10.79 0.42 -6.03
CA TRP A 95 10.12 0.36 -4.73
C TRP A 95 10.53 1.52 -3.83
N TYR A 96 9.59 2.32 -3.33
CA TYR A 96 9.85 3.53 -2.52
C TYR A 96 9.80 3.29 -1.01
N GLY A 97 9.47 2.06 -0.61
CA GLY A 97 9.22 1.67 0.76
C GLY A 97 7.75 1.39 1.03
N HIS A 98 7.49 0.57 2.05
CA HIS A 98 6.16 0.09 2.41
C HIS A 98 5.45 -0.51 1.19
N ALA A 99 4.28 0.03 0.83
CA ALA A 99 3.46 -0.40 -0.30
C ALA A 99 3.66 0.48 -1.56
N SER A 100 4.45 1.55 -1.47
CA SER A 100 4.64 2.51 -2.57
C SER A 100 5.62 1.98 -3.61
N ALA A 101 5.15 1.83 -4.86
CA ALA A 101 6.00 1.41 -5.97
C ALA A 101 5.60 2.11 -7.29
N LEU A 102 6.59 2.34 -8.15
CA LEU A 102 6.40 2.80 -9.52
C LEU A 102 6.60 1.62 -10.46
N ILE A 103 5.61 1.36 -11.32
CA ILE A 103 5.62 0.32 -12.33
C ILE A 103 5.72 1.00 -13.69
N GLU A 104 6.85 0.82 -14.37
CA GLU A 104 7.13 1.36 -15.70
C GLU A 104 7.04 0.23 -16.73
N ILE A 105 6.18 0.38 -17.74
CA ILE A 105 6.07 -0.56 -18.87
C ILE A 105 6.15 0.24 -20.17
N ASP A 106 7.20 0.01 -20.94
CA ASP A 106 7.42 0.64 -22.24
C ASP A 106 7.23 2.17 -22.25
N GLY A 107 7.85 2.84 -21.28
CA GLY A 107 7.87 4.30 -21.15
C GLY A 107 6.60 4.93 -20.55
N ALA A 108 5.60 4.13 -20.19
CA ALA A 108 4.42 4.59 -19.44
C ALA A 108 4.48 4.09 -17.99
N ALA A 109 3.91 4.85 -17.04
CA ALA A 109 4.11 4.59 -15.63
C ALA A 109 2.82 4.62 -14.79
N VAL A 110 2.71 3.69 -13.85
CA VAL A 110 1.66 3.63 -12.83
C VAL A 110 2.31 3.69 -11.45
N LEU A 111 1.80 4.55 -10.57
CA LEU A 111 2.24 4.67 -9.19
C LEU A 111 1.21 4.01 -8.26
N VAL A 112 1.61 3.02 -7.47
CA VAL A 112 0.70 2.31 -6.55
C VAL A 112 0.91 2.77 -5.11
N ASP A 113 -0.18 2.95 -4.36
CA ASP A 113 -0.25 3.31 -2.94
C ASP A 113 0.83 4.32 -2.47
N PRO A 114 0.88 5.53 -3.06
CA PRO A 114 1.97 6.44 -2.79
C PRO A 114 1.82 7.14 -1.43
N VAL A 115 2.84 6.99 -0.58
CA VAL A 115 2.93 7.63 0.74
C VAL A 115 4.28 8.35 0.91
N TRP A 116 4.27 9.66 0.69
CA TRP A 116 5.42 10.55 0.88
C TRP A 116 5.45 11.26 2.24
N SER A 117 4.39 11.14 3.04
CA SER A 117 4.35 11.71 4.40
C SER A 117 5.36 11.06 5.36
N ASP A 118 5.86 11.84 6.32
CA ASP A 118 6.73 11.35 7.41
C ASP A 118 6.00 10.39 8.36
N ARG A 119 4.66 10.51 8.44
CA ARG A 119 3.81 9.70 9.32
C ARG A 119 2.55 9.22 8.61
N VAL A 120 2.12 8.02 8.98
CA VAL A 120 0.87 7.40 8.51
C VAL A 120 -0.19 7.51 9.61
N SER A 121 -0.84 8.67 9.66
CA SER A 121 -1.75 9.04 10.73
C SER A 121 -2.63 10.22 10.34
N PRO A 122 -3.83 10.38 10.93
CA PRO A 122 -4.61 11.61 10.78
C PRO A 122 -3.90 12.85 11.36
N SER A 123 -2.88 12.66 12.20
CA SER A 123 -2.10 13.75 12.82
C SER A 123 -0.67 13.76 12.29
N ALA A 124 -0.17 14.96 11.98
CA ALA A 124 1.23 15.18 11.63
C ALA A 124 2.22 14.95 12.80
N HIS A 125 1.71 14.82 14.03
CA HIS A 125 2.55 14.77 15.24
C HIS A 125 2.52 13.42 15.96
N VAL A 126 1.47 12.62 15.75
CA VAL A 126 1.23 11.35 16.47
C VAL A 126 1.04 10.24 15.45
N GLY A 127 1.46 9.02 15.78
CA GLY A 127 1.29 7.83 14.94
C GLY A 127 2.61 7.33 14.33
N PRO A 128 2.58 6.21 13.60
CA PRO A 128 3.78 5.59 13.06
C PRO A 128 4.53 6.54 12.14
N ARG A 129 5.85 6.64 12.35
CA ARG A 129 6.77 7.45 11.56
C ARG A 129 7.59 6.55 10.66
N ARG A 130 7.91 7.01 9.45
CA ARG A 130 8.81 6.28 8.55
C ARG A 130 10.20 6.09 9.17
N LEU A 131 10.83 4.96 8.87
CA LEU A 131 12.13 4.53 9.41
C LEU A 131 13.32 4.99 8.57
N HIS A 132 13.06 5.53 7.39
CA HIS A 132 14.00 6.22 6.51
C HIS A 132 13.29 7.43 5.87
N PRO A 133 13.98 8.42 5.26
CA PRO A 133 13.32 9.42 4.41
C PRO A 133 12.87 8.81 3.07
N VAL A 134 11.93 9.46 2.37
CA VAL A 134 11.46 8.95 1.07
C VAL A 134 12.66 9.02 0.13
N PRO A 135 12.97 7.95 -0.65
CA PRO A 135 14.21 7.92 -1.40
C PRO A 135 14.25 9.00 -2.50
N HIS A 136 13.12 9.28 -3.15
CA HIS A 136 13.00 10.30 -4.21
C HIS A 136 11.85 11.26 -3.91
N GLU A 137 11.92 12.47 -4.45
CA GLU A 137 10.80 13.41 -4.43
C GLU A 137 9.74 13.02 -5.47
N LEU A 138 8.48 13.41 -5.27
CA LEU A 138 7.42 13.18 -6.28
C LEU A 138 7.72 13.84 -7.63
N SER A 139 8.53 14.90 -7.63
CA SER A 139 8.97 15.59 -8.85
C SER A 139 10.04 14.84 -9.64
N ASP A 140 10.68 13.83 -9.03
CA ASP A 140 11.69 13.00 -9.70
C ASP A 140 11.06 11.85 -10.51
N LEU A 141 9.75 11.61 -10.31
CA LEU A 141 9.02 10.56 -11.02
C LEU A 141 8.81 10.92 -12.50
N PRO A 142 8.73 9.92 -13.40
CA PRO A 142 8.30 10.15 -14.78
C PRO A 142 6.85 10.62 -14.83
N ALA A 143 6.40 11.02 -16.02
CA ALA A 143 4.98 11.29 -16.25
C ALA A 143 4.14 10.05 -15.91
N LEU A 144 3.14 10.22 -15.06
CA LEU A 144 2.29 9.14 -14.59
C LEU A 144 1.02 9.06 -15.45
N SER A 145 0.71 7.86 -15.94
CA SER A 145 -0.57 7.56 -16.57
C SER A 145 -1.68 7.45 -15.52
N ALA A 146 -1.39 6.78 -14.42
CA ALA A 146 -2.34 6.58 -13.32
C ALA A 146 -1.66 6.50 -11.95
N VAL A 147 -2.45 6.83 -10.92
CA VAL A 147 -2.19 6.53 -9.52
C VAL A 147 -3.23 5.50 -9.08
N VAL A 148 -2.78 4.36 -8.57
CA VAL A 148 -3.64 3.25 -8.16
C VAL A 148 -3.61 3.13 -6.64
N ILE A 149 -4.78 3.02 -6.02
CA ILE A 149 -4.90 2.87 -4.56
C ILE A 149 -5.54 1.51 -4.23
N SER A 150 -5.02 0.78 -3.25
CA SER A 150 -5.60 -0.51 -2.81
C SER A 150 -6.75 -0.33 -1.83
N HIS A 151 -6.63 0.57 -0.86
CA HIS A 151 -7.66 0.83 0.17
C HIS A 151 -7.37 2.14 0.92
N ASP A 152 -8.23 2.50 1.86
CA ASP A 152 -8.23 3.85 2.46
C ASP A 152 -7.37 4.01 3.73
N HIS A 153 -6.55 3.05 4.13
CA HIS A 153 -5.70 3.24 5.33
C HIS A 153 -4.62 4.30 5.13
N TYR A 154 -4.13 4.87 6.23
CA TYR A 154 -3.20 6.01 6.20
C TYR A 154 -1.84 5.68 5.59
N ASP A 155 -1.45 4.42 5.58
CA ASP A 155 -0.22 3.88 5.01
C ASP A 155 -0.35 3.44 3.55
N HIS A 156 -1.54 3.61 2.95
CA HIS A 156 -1.80 3.34 1.53
C HIS A 156 -2.40 4.55 0.80
N LEU A 157 -3.14 5.40 1.51
CA LEU A 157 -3.77 6.61 1.00
C LEU A 157 -3.37 7.83 1.84
N ASP A 158 -2.37 8.56 1.34
CA ASP A 158 -1.83 9.76 1.99
C ASP A 158 -2.37 11.05 1.35
N MET A 159 -3.09 11.85 2.13
CA MET A 159 -3.70 13.11 1.68
C MET A 159 -2.65 14.09 1.14
N SER A 160 -1.49 14.21 1.80
CA SER A 160 -0.43 15.17 1.40
C SER A 160 0.18 14.79 0.05
N THR A 161 0.35 13.49 -0.19
CA THR A 161 0.78 12.93 -1.47
C THR A 161 -0.26 13.18 -2.55
N VAL A 162 -1.54 12.90 -2.29
CA VAL A 162 -2.64 13.20 -3.22
C VAL A 162 -2.67 14.69 -3.58
N ASP A 163 -2.61 15.59 -2.60
CA ASP A 163 -2.59 17.04 -2.83
C ASP A 163 -1.45 17.46 -3.75
N THR A 164 -0.28 16.86 -3.59
CA THR A 164 0.89 17.17 -4.41
C THR A 164 0.71 16.66 -5.83
N LEU A 165 0.27 15.41 -5.99
CA LEU A 165 -0.01 14.80 -7.30
C LEU A 165 -1.12 15.52 -8.07
N VAL A 166 -2.12 16.08 -7.38
CA VAL A 166 -3.15 16.91 -8.01
C VAL A 166 -2.53 18.16 -8.64
N ARG A 167 -1.55 18.78 -7.97
CA ARG A 167 -0.89 20.00 -8.44
C ARG A 167 0.19 19.76 -9.50
N THR A 168 0.87 18.62 -9.46
CA THR A 168 2.07 18.37 -10.27
C THR A 168 1.90 17.35 -11.38
N SER A 169 0.79 16.61 -11.40
CA SER A 169 0.53 15.56 -12.39
C SER A 169 -0.89 15.66 -12.94
N SER A 170 -1.08 15.17 -14.17
CA SER A 170 -2.39 14.98 -14.81
C SER A 170 -2.94 13.57 -14.66
N ALA A 171 -2.23 12.67 -13.97
CA ALA A 171 -2.62 11.26 -13.81
C ALA A 171 -4.03 11.11 -13.25
N VAL A 172 -4.75 10.11 -13.75
CA VAL A 172 -6.01 9.67 -13.15
C VAL A 172 -5.76 8.88 -11.88
N PHE A 173 -6.64 9.01 -10.90
CA PHE A 173 -6.67 8.19 -9.70
C PHE A 173 -7.67 7.05 -9.93
N VAL A 174 -7.17 5.82 -9.95
CA VAL A 174 -7.98 4.61 -10.09
C VAL A 174 -8.02 3.91 -8.74
N VAL A 175 -9.22 3.85 -8.17
CA VAL A 175 -9.42 3.47 -6.77
C VAL A 175 -10.62 2.53 -6.60
N PRO A 176 -10.68 1.74 -5.51
CA PRO A 176 -11.85 0.93 -5.20
C PRO A 176 -13.06 1.80 -4.89
N LEU A 177 -14.24 1.22 -5.08
CA LEU A 177 -15.52 1.87 -4.89
C LEU A 177 -15.62 2.54 -3.50
N GLY A 178 -15.97 3.83 -3.49
CA GLY A 178 -16.15 4.64 -2.28
C GLY A 178 -14.97 5.56 -1.97
N LEU A 179 -13.74 5.20 -2.37
CA LEU A 179 -12.56 6.03 -2.10
C LEU A 179 -12.63 7.39 -2.81
N GLY A 180 -13.39 7.50 -3.90
CA GLY A 180 -13.60 8.77 -4.58
C GLY A 180 -14.23 9.84 -3.68
N ALA A 181 -14.92 9.47 -2.59
CA ALA A 181 -15.40 10.44 -1.61
C ALA A 181 -14.25 11.12 -0.86
N HIS A 182 -13.16 10.40 -0.56
CA HIS A 182 -11.96 10.99 0.02
C HIS A 182 -11.25 11.89 -0.98
N LEU A 183 -11.06 11.43 -2.21
CA LEU A 183 -10.40 12.20 -3.27
C LEU A 183 -11.13 13.51 -3.59
N ARG A 184 -12.46 13.48 -3.73
CA ARG A 184 -13.29 14.70 -3.90
C ARG A 184 -13.15 15.66 -2.73
N ARG A 185 -13.10 15.14 -1.50
CA ARG A 185 -12.91 15.93 -0.28
C ARG A 185 -11.53 16.62 -0.23
N TRP A 186 -10.57 16.07 -0.97
CA TRP A 186 -9.21 16.60 -1.15
C TRP A 186 -9.03 17.30 -2.49
N ASP A 187 -10.13 17.72 -3.11
CA ASP A 187 -10.13 18.59 -4.29
C ASP A 187 -9.51 17.94 -5.55
N VAL A 188 -9.47 16.60 -5.61
CA VAL A 188 -9.17 15.88 -6.85
C VAL A 188 -10.32 16.12 -7.84
N PRO A 189 -10.05 16.58 -9.07
CA PRO A 189 -11.08 16.77 -10.10
C PRO A 189 -11.86 15.49 -10.41
N ASP A 190 -13.19 15.58 -10.57
CA ASP A 190 -14.05 14.41 -10.80
C ASP A 190 -13.69 13.61 -12.05
N ASP A 191 -13.20 14.28 -13.09
CA ASP A 191 -12.73 13.66 -14.35
C ASP A 191 -11.42 12.89 -14.19
N ARG A 192 -10.70 13.09 -13.07
CA ARG A 192 -9.51 12.33 -12.69
C ARG A 192 -9.80 11.21 -11.70
N ILE A 193 -11.06 10.95 -11.32
CA ILE A 193 -11.42 9.92 -10.34
C ILE A 193 -12.16 8.77 -11.03
N VAL A 194 -11.54 7.59 -11.01
CA VAL A 194 -12.16 6.34 -11.47
C VAL A 194 -12.37 5.43 -10.28
N GLU A 195 -13.63 5.08 -9.99
CA GLU A 195 -14.00 4.17 -8.90
C GLU A 195 -14.46 2.84 -9.47
N LEU A 196 -13.77 1.76 -9.11
CA LEU A 196 -13.99 0.39 -9.58
C LEU A 196 -14.42 -0.53 -8.44
N ASP A 197 -15.39 -1.40 -8.69
CA ASP A 197 -15.66 -2.57 -7.87
C ASP A 197 -14.74 -3.72 -8.29
N TRP A 198 -14.71 -4.82 -7.53
CA TRP A 198 -13.99 -6.01 -7.95
C TRP A 198 -14.49 -6.52 -9.31
N ASP A 199 -13.55 -7.05 -10.09
CA ASP A 199 -13.71 -7.52 -11.46
C ASP A 199 -14.02 -6.42 -12.50
N GLU A 200 -14.07 -5.14 -12.08
CA GLU A 200 -14.14 -4.00 -13.01
C GLU A 200 -12.72 -3.55 -13.44
N SER A 201 -12.60 -3.11 -14.69
CA SER A 201 -11.34 -2.64 -15.27
C SER A 201 -11.47 -1.23 -15.86
N PHE A 202 -10.36 -0.51 -15.93
CA PHE A 202 -10.23 0.78 -16.60
C PHE A 202 -8.99 0.84 -17.48
N ALA A 203 -9.11 1.43 -18.66
CA ALA A 203 -8.01 1.56 -19.60
C ALA A 203 -7.51 3.01 -19.70
N VAL A 204 -6.19 3.21 -19.61
CA VAL A 204 -5.54 4.52 -19.71
C VAL A 204 -4.12 4.40 -20.26
N ASP A 205 -3.78 5.23 -21.24
CA ASP A 205 -2.49 5.22 -21.95
C ASP A 205 -2.06 3.87 -22.53
N GLY A 206 -2.96 2.89 -22.60
CA GLY A 206 -2.74 1.49 -23.01
C GLY A 206 -2.48 0.52 -21.84
N PHE A 207 -2.49 0.99 -20.59
CA PHE A 207 -2.69 0.14 -19.43
C PHE A 207 -4.14 -0.33 -19.36
N THR A 208 -4.35 -1.54 -18.86
CA THR A 208 -5.61 -2.05 -18.31
C THR A 208 -5.40 -2.29 -16.82
N LEU A 209 -6.12 -1.54 -16.00
CA LEU A 209 -6.07 -1.58 -14.55
C LEU A 209 -7.32 -2.29 -14.06
N THR A 210 -7.19 -3.50 -13.52
CA THR A 210 -8.32 -4.31 -13.04
C THR A 210 -8.30 -4.37 -11.53
N CYS A 211 -9.41 -3.97 -10.93
CA CYS A 211 -9.64 -4.04 -9.49
C CYS A 211 -10.01 -5.50 -9.16
N THR A 212 -9.18 -6.19 -8.37
CA THR A 212 -9.37 -7.61 -8.04
C THR A 212 -9.61 -7.81 -6.56
N ALA A 213 -10.14 -8.99 -6.21
CA ALA A 213 -10.47 -9.32 -4.84
C ALA A 213 -9.26 -9.23 -3.89
N ALA A 214 -9.52 -8.83 -2.65
CA ALA A 214 -8.56 -8.86 -1.55
C ALA A 214 -9.27 -9.16 -0.24
N GLN A 215 -8.57 -9.75 0.72
CA GLN A 215 -9.11 -10.08 2.04
C GLN A 215 -8.63 -9.08 3.09
N HIS A 216 -9.35 -7.97 3.26
CA HIS A 216 -8.94 -6.90 4.16
C HIS A 216 -10.13 -6.12 4.73
N PHE A 217 -9.91 -4.88 5.15
CA PHE A 217 -10.94 -3.98 5.64
C PHE A 217 -10.59 -2.54 5.28
N SER A 218 -11.48 -1.59 5.58
CA SER A 218 -11.18 -0.17 5.41
C SER A 218 -11.57 0.66 6.63
N GLY A 219 -10.98 1.84 6.78
CA GLY A 219 -11.37 2.82 7.77
C GLY A 219 -10.32 3.88 8.06
N ARG A 220 -10.72 5.14 7.90
CA ARG A 220 -9.94 6.32 8.33
C ARG A 220 -10.43 6.95 9.62
N SER A 221 -11.61 6.54 10.10
CA SER A 221 -12.28 7.12 11.27
C SER A 221 -12.92 6.04 12.15
N VAL A 222 -13.88 6.40 13.00
CA VAL A 222 -14.65 5.45 13.82
C VAL A 222 -15.46 4.48 12.94
N GLN A 223 -15.94 4.92 11.79
CA GLN A 223 -16.65 4.05 10.85
C GLN A 223 -15.64 3.29 9.99
N ARG A 224 -15.84 1.97 9.90
CA ARG A 224 -15.04 1.04 9.10
C ARG A 224 -15.87 0.41 7.99
N ASN A 225 -15.20 -0.02 6.92
CA ASN A 225 -15.73 -0.74 5.78
C ASN A 225 -16.78 0.05 5.00
N VAL A 226 -16.70 1.38 4.97
CA VAL A 226 -17.61 2.23 4.18
C VAL A 226 -17.12 2.44 2.74
N THR A 227 -15.88 2.03 2.48
CA THR A 227 -15.15 2.02 1.20
C THR A 227 -14.69 0.59 0.92
N LEU A 228 -14.49 0.23 -0.35
CA LEU A 228 -13.96 -1.06 -0.76
C LEU A 228 -12.42 -1.10 -0.57
N TRP A 229 -11.87 -2.30 -0.49
CA TRP A 229 -10.43 -2.61 -0.54
C TRP A 229 -10.18 -3.57 -1.70
N ALA A 230 -9.01 -3.54 -2.33
CA ALA A 230 -8.72 -4.35 -3.50
C ALA A 230 -7.24 -4.69 -3.65
N SER A 231 -6.98 -5.75 -4.39
CA SER A 231 -5.72 -5.97 -5.09
C SER A 231 -5.85 -5.47 -6.54
N TRP A 232 -4.75 -5.46 -7.29
CA TRP A 232 -4.74 -4.88 -8.63
C TRP A 232 -3.96 -5.73 -9.63
N VAL A 233 -4.56 -5.93 -10.80
CA VAL A 233 -3.84 -6.35 -12.00
C VAL A 233 -3.54 -5.11 -12.85
N ILE A 234 -2.27 -4.92 -13.17
CA ILE A 234 -1.75 -3.79 -13.93
C ILE A 234 -1.10 -4.36 -15.20
N ALA A 235 -1.84 -4.32 -16.31
CA ALA A 235 -1.40 -4.91 -17.57
C ALA A 235 -1.19 -3.84 -18.64
N ARG A 236 -0.20 -4.01 -19.51
CA ARG A 236 0.06 -3.16 -20.68
C ARG A 236 0.73 -4.00 -21.78
N GLY A 237 0.09 -4.06 -22.94
CA GLY A 237 0.57 -4.93 -24.02
C GLY A 237 0.58 -6.39 -23.56
N GLU A 238 1.74 -7.05 -23.70
CA GLU A 238 1.95 -8.43 -23.24
C GLU A 238 2.49 -8.53 -21.82
N ARG A 239 2.74 -7.39 -21.15
CA ARG A 239 3.29 -7.35 -19.78
C ARG A 239 2.19 -7.17 -18.75
N SER A 240 2.32 -7.84 -17.62
CA SER A 240 1.38 -7.71 -16.49
C SER A 240 2.05 -7.85 -15.13
N VAL A 241 1.54 -7.07 -14.18
CA VAL A 241 2.01 -7.02 -12.79
C VAL A 241 0.80 -7.18 -11.87
N PHE A 242 0.93 -8.01 -10.84
CA PHE A 242 -0.03 -8.08 -9.75
C PHE A 242 0.47 -7.26 -8.55
N TYR A 243 -0.42 -6.47 -7.94
CA TYR A 243 -0.16 -5.77 -6.69
C TYR A 243 -1.20 -6.17 -5.65
N SER A 244 -0.74 -6.71 -4.52
CA SER A 244 -1.65 -7.29 -3.51
C SER A 244 -2.47 -6.27 -2.72
N GLY A 245 -2.01 -5.01 -2.62
CA GLY A 245 -2.44 -4.15 -1.52
C GLY A 245 -2.11 -4.79 -0.16
N ASP A 246 -2.93 -4.50 0.85
CA ASP A 246 -2.94 -5.26 2.11
C ASP A 246 -4.04 -6.29 2.10
N THR A 247 -3.69 -7.51 2.50
CA THR A 247 -4.61 -8.62 2.41
C THR A 247 -4.14 -9.77 3.30
N GLY A 248 -5.11 -10.50 3.85
CA GLY A 248 -4.90 -11.85 4.35
C GLY A 248 -4.82 -12.83 3.20
N TYR A 249 -4.50 -14.08 3.53
CA TYR A 249 -4.59 -15.13 2.52
C TYR A 249 -6.04 -15.53 2.29
N PHE A 250 -6.44 -15.67 1.02
CA PHE A 250 -7.75 -16.18 0.64
C PHE A 250 -7.65 -17.04 -0.63
N PRO A 251 -8.58 -17.99 -0.86
CA PRO A 251 -8.52 -18.91 -2.00
C PRO A 251 -8.61 -18.26 -3.38
N GLY A 252 -8.99 -16.98 -3.45
CA GLY A 252 -9.22 -16.28 -4.71
C GLY A 252 -7.96 -15.98 -5.51
N TYR A 253 -6.75 -16.11 -4.94
CA TYR A 253 -5.50 -15.93 -5.69
C TYR A 253 -5.38 -16.88 -6.88
N SER A 254 -5.76 -18.15 -6.74
CA SER A 254 -5.73 -19.10 -7.87
C SER A 254 -6.70 -18.71 -8.98
N ALA A 255 -7.86 -18.14 -8.62
CA ALA A 255 -8.82 -17.65 -9.61
C ALA A 255 -8.30 -16.40 -10.34
N ILE A 256 -7.66 -15.48 -9.62
CA ILE A 256 -7.01 -14.29 -10.20
C ILE A 256 -5.87 -14.72 -11.14
N GLY A 257 -5.01 -15.63 -10.69
CA GLY A 257 -3.91 -16.17 -11.52
C GLY A 257 -4.42 -16.86 -12.78
N ALA A 258 -5.50 -17.64 -12.69
CA ALA A 258 -6.10 -18.29 -13.84
C ALA A 258 -6.76 -17.30 -14.83
N ALA A 259 -7.29 -16.18 -14.33
CA ALA A 259 -7.99 -15.19 -15.16
C ALA A 259 -7.06 -14.18 -15.83
N HIS A 260 -5.96 -13.82 -15.16
CA HIS A 260 -5.11 -12.69 -15.56
C HIS A 260 -3.64 -13.04 -15.74
N GLY A 261 -3.18 -14.16 -15.20
CA GLY A 261 -1.79 -14.59 -15.29
C GLY A 261 -1.46 -15.33 -16.60
N PRO A 262 -0.19 -15.78 -16.73
CA PRO A 262 0.90 -15.59 -15.77
C PRO A 262 1.35 -14.12 -15.70
N PHE A 263 1.76 -13.68 -14.50
CA PHE A 263 2.29 -12.33 -14.30
C PHE A 263 3.80 -12.31 -14.54
N ASP A 264 4.33 -11.20 -15.05
CA ASP A 264 5.78 -10.99 -15.12
C ASP A 264 6.36 -10.72 -13.72
N ALA A 265 5.63 -9.96 -12.90
CA ALA A 265 6.03 -9.63 -11.53
C ALA A 265 4.83 -9.54 -10.59
N VAL A 266 5.08 -9.82 -9.31
CA VAL A 266 4.09 -9.78 -8.24
C VAL A 266 4.65 -8.98 -7.07
N LEU A 267 4.04 -7.83 -6.80
CA LEU A 267 4.29 -7.02 -5.62
C LEU A 267 3.41 -7.55 -4.49
N MET A 268 4.01 -8.30 -3.57
CA MET A 268 3.29 -9.03 -2.53
C MET A 268 3.58 -8.47 -1.14
N GLN A 269 2.53 -8.16 -0.40
CA GLN A 269 2.61 -7.85 1.03
C GLN A 269 3.23 -9.03 1.78
N VAL A 270 4.21 -8.74 2.64
CA VAL A 270 4.87 -9.75 3.49
C VAL A 270 5.10 -9.32 4.93
N GLY A 271 4.79 -8.06 5.25
CA GLY A 271 5.02 -7.45 6.55
C GLY A 271 3.74 -7.13 7.31
N ALA A 272 3.91 -6.47 8.44
CA ALA A 272 2.85 -6.06 9.35
C ALA A 272 1.94 -7.21 9.84
N TYR A 273 2.45 -8.44 9.87
CA TYR A 273 1.69 -9.61 10.32
C TYR A 273 1.77 -9.84 11.83
N ASN A 274 0.76 -10.52 12.34
CA ASN A 274 0.74 -11.14 13.67
C ASN A 274 -0.39 -12.18 13.70
N ASP A 275 -0.25 -13.19 14.56
CA ASP A 275 -1.28 -14.22 14.71
C ASP A 275 -2.65 -13.63 15.10
N ALA A 276 -2.67 -12.51 15.82
CA ALA A 276 -3.91 -11.88 16.26
C ALA A 276 -4.72 -11.20 15.14
N TRP A 277 -4.16 -11.03 13.92
CA TRP A 277 -4.87 -10.48 12.76
C TRP A 277 -4.47 -11.14 11.42
N ARG A 278 -4.14 -12.43 11.48
CA ARG A 278 -3.72 -13.22 10.31
C ARG A 278 -4.74 -13.22 9.15
N ASP A 279 -6.02 -13.08 9.45
CA ASP A 279 -7.08 -13.05 8.43
C ASP A 279 -6.99 -11.84 7.48
N ILE A 280 -6.23 -10.79 7.85
CA ILE A 280 -6.14 -9.55 7.09
C ILE A 280 -4.72 -9.11 6.75
N HIS A 281 -3.69 -9.76 7.32
CA HIS A 281 -2.28 -9.61 6.93
C HIS A 281 -1.64 -11.00 6.82
N MET A 282 -1.10 -11.31 5.64
CA MET A 282 -0.37 -12.56 5.40
C MET A 282 0.93 -12.62 6.20
N THR A 283 1.28 -13.83 6.67
CA THR A 283 2.69 -14.10 7.04
C THR A 283 3.55 -14.17 5.78
N PRO A 284 4.89 -14.12 5.89
CA PRO A 284 5.80 -14.31 4.75
C PRO A 284 5.52 -15.60 3.96
N GLU A 285 5.24 -16.70 4.64
CA GLU A 285 4.89 -17.99 4.03
C GLU A 285 3.54 -17.94 3.30
N ASP A 286 2.54 -17.25 3.88
CA ASP A 286 1.25 -17.04 3.23
C ASP A 286 1.41 -16.18 1.97
N GLY A 287 2.26 -15.16 1.99
CA GLY A 287 2.59 -14.32 0.83
C GLY A 287 3.30 -15.10 -0.29
N VAL A 288 4.25 -15.97 0.06
CA VAL A 288 4.90 -16.86 -0.92
C VAL A 288 3.92 -17.88 -1.48
N ARG A 289 2.97 -18.39 -0.68
CA ARG A 289 1.89 -19.25 -1.18
C ARG A 289 0.95 -18.49 -2.13
N ALA A 290 0.52 -17.28 -1.78
CA ALA A 290 -0.31 -16.46 -2.64
C ALA A 290 0.36 -16.14 -3.98
N PHE A 291 1.67 -15.85 -3.96
CA PHE A 291 2.49 -15.68 -5.17
C PHE A 291 2.48 -16.92 -6.06
N ASP A 292 2.63 -18.11 -5.49
CA ASP A 292 2.56 -19.40 -6.21
C ASP A 292 1.17 -19.61 -6.83
N ASP A 293 0.11 -19.35 -6.06
CA ASP A 293 -1.28 -19.47 -6.50
C ASP A 293 -1.62 -18.51 -7.65
N LEU A 294 -0.97 -17.35 -7.73
CA LEU A 294 -1.12 -16.37 -8.82
C LEU A 294 -0.44 -16.81 -10.12
N GLY A 295 0.31 -17.91 -10.12
CA GLY A 295 1.00 -18.44 -11.31
C GLY A 295 2.46 -17.99 -11.46
N GLY A 296 3.05 -17.36 -10.43
CA GLY A 296 4.47 -17.04 -10.38
C GLY A 296 4.87 -15.75 -11.09
N GLY A 297 6.11 -15.73 -11.60
CA GLY A 297 6.79 -14.54 -12.13
C GLY A 297 8.02 -14.18 -11.28
N LEU A 298 8.28 -12.88 -11.13
CA LEU A 298 9.23 -12.34 -10.15
C LEU A 298 8.49 -11.87 -8.89
N LEU A 299 8.82 -12.43 -7.73
CA LEU A 299 8.31 -11.94 -6.45
C LEU A 299 9.09 -10.69 -6.01
N ILE A 300 8.38 -9.60 -5.71
CA ILE A 300 8.92 -8.37 -5.11
C ILE A 300 8.17 -8.10 -3.80
N PRO A 301 8.80 -8.29 -2.63
CA PRO A 301 8.13 -8.09 -1.36
C PRO A 301 7.89 -6.61 -1.05
N VAL A 302 6.68 -6.28 -0.61
CA VAL A 302 6.26 -4.94 -0.15
C VAL A 302 5.70 -5.00 1.27
N HIS A 303 5.30 -3.85 1.81
CA HIS A 303 4.75 -3.67 3.17
C HIS A 303 5.73 -3.92 4.31
N TRP A 304 7.02 -3.69 4.05
CA TRP A 304 8.09 -3.82 5.04
C TRP A 304 9.06 -2.64 4.94
N ALA A 305 10.08 -2.64 5.80
CA ALA A 305 11.18 -1.68 5.83
C ALA A 305 10.84 -0.18 5.97
N THR A 306 9.60 0.23 6.22
CA THR A 306 9.28 1.67 6.20
C THR A 306 8.52 2.14 7.40
N PHE A 307 7.42 1.48 7.77
CA PHE A 307 6.68 1.80 8.98
C PHE A 307 6.70 0.62 9.95
N ASN A 308 6.79 0.93 11.25
CA ASN A 308 6.63 -0.08 12.29
C ASN A 308 5.13 -0.24 12.63
N LEU A 309 4.49 -1.21 11.98
CA LEU A 309 3.04 -1.47 12.07
C LEU A 309 2.71 -2.82 12.72
N ALA A 310 3.71 -3.61 13.10
CA ALA A 310 3.51 -4.88 13.81
C ALA A 310 4.65 -5.17 14.79
N LEU A 311 4.58 -6.33 15.44
CA LEU A 311 5.49 -6.73 16.51
C LEU A 311 6.67 -7.58 16.06
N HIS A 312 6.71 -8.02 14.80
CA HIS A 312 7.83 -8.79 14.28
C HIS A 312 9.12 -7.93 14.23
N PRO A 313 10.30 -8.55 14.37
CA PRO A 313 11.58 -7.87 14.12
C PRO A 313 11.64 -7.28 12.71
N TRP A 314 12.44 -6.23 12.55
CA TRP A 314 12.52 -5.44 11.33
C TRP A 314 12.85 -6.26 10.07
N GLY A 315 13.89 -7.10 10.13
CA GLY A 315 14.37 -7.90 9.00
C GLY A 315 13.66 -9.25 8.82
N GLU A 316 12.93 -9.70 9.85
CA GLU A 316 12.32 -11.03 9.88
C GLU A 316 11.43 -11.34 8.66
N PRO A 317 10.56 -10.42 8.18
CA PRO A 317 9.70 -10.71 7.03
C PRO A 317 10.47 -11.22 5.82
N ILE A 318 11.57 -10.56 5.47
CA ILE A 318 12.34 -10.88 4.26
C ILE A 318 13.26 -12.07 4.47
N ASP A 319 13.81 -12.26 5.66
CA ASP A 319 14.54 -13.51 5.96
C ASP A 319 13.65 -14.73 5.75
N ARG A 320 12.38 -14.64 6.16
CA ARG A 320 11.40 -15.71 5.99
C ARG A 320 10.99 -15.88 4.53
N VAL A 321 10.68 -14.79 3.80
CA VAL A 321 10.41 -14.86 2.35
C VAL A 321 11.60 -15.50 1.62
N TRP A 322 12.82 -15.03 1.87
CA TRP A 322 14.01 -15.47 1.16
C TRP A 322 14.27 -16.97 1.37
N ARG A 323 14.07 -17.46 2.60
CA ARG A 323 14.15 -18.88 2.94
C ARG A 323 13.11 -19.72 2.19
N GLU A 324 11.84 -19.28 2.18
CA GLU A 324 10.76 -20.00 1.50
C GLU A 324 10.92 -20.03 -0.02
N VAL A 325 11.27 -18.90 -0.63
CA VAL A 325 11.52 -18.78 -2.08
C VAL A 325 12.70 -19.68 -2.48
N LYS A 326 13.81 -19.64 -1.73
CA LYS A 326 14.98 -20.51 -1.99
C LYS A 326 14.61 -21.98 -1.92
N ALA A 327 13.82 -22.39 -0.93
CA ALA A 327 13.37 -23.78 -0.78
C ALA A 327 12.50 -24.26 -1.95
N ARG A 328 11.79 -23.35 -2.62
CA ARG A 328 10.88 -23.64 -3.74
C ARG A 328 11.49 -23.39 -5.12
N GLY A 329 12.70 -22.83 -5.20
CA GLY A 329 13.34 -22.47 -6.47
C GLY A 329 12.62 -21.35 -7.22
N MET A 330 12.02 -20.41 -6.50
CA MET A 330 11.28 -19.27 -7.07
C MET A 330 12.18 -18.07 -7.32
N ASN A 331 11.74 -17.15 -8.19
CA ASN A 331 12.46 -15.90 -8.46
C ASN A 331 12.06 -14.82 -7.46
N LEU A 332 13.06 -14.09 -6.94
CA LEU A 332 12.87 -13.05 -5.93
C LEU A 332 13.80 -11.87 -6.21
N ALA A 333 13.26 -10.66 -6.14
CA ALA A 333 14.04 -9.43 -6.03
C ALA A 333 13.70 -8.73 -4.71
N VAL A 334 14.73 -8.27 -4.00
CA VAL A 334 14.57 -7.51 -2.75
C VAL A 334 15.25 -6.15 -2.90
N PRO A 335 14.63 -5.20 -3.61
CA PRO A 335 15.21 -3.88 -3.83
C PRO A 335 15.40 -3.13 -2.51
N ARG A 336 16.41 -2.26 -2.45
CA ARG A 336 16.48 -1.18 -1.46
C ARG A 336 15.42 -0.12 -1.78
N PRO A 337 14.99 0.69 -0.80
CA PRO A 337 14.11 1.82 -1.12
C PRO A 337 14.77 2.78 -2.13
N GLY A 338 14.08 3.00 -3.25
CA GLY A 338 14.49 3.78 -4.41
C GLY A 338 15.20 2.97 -5.50
N GLU A 339 15.46 1.68 -5.28
CA GLU A 339 16.14 0.81 -6.24
C GLU A 339 15.15 0.33 -7.30
N ARG A 340 15.56 0.47 -8.57
CA ARG A 340 14.82 -0.01 -9.72
C ARG A 340 15.25 -1.43 -10.07
N VAL A 341 14.28 -2.31 -10.23
CA VAL A 341 14.44 -3.68 -10.69
C VAL A 341 14.04 -3.77 -12.16
N ASP A 342 14.91 -4.30 -13.00
CA ASP A 342 14.55 -4.82 -14.32
C ASP A 342 13.97 -6.22 -14.14
N VAL A 343 12.70 -6.43 -14.51
CA VAL A 343 12.00 -7.70 -14.24
C VAL A 343 12.56 -8.85 -15.08
N ASP A 344 13.16 -8.58 -16.24
CA ASP A 344 13.77 -9.61 -17.08
C ASP A 344 15.21 -9.95 -16.63
N ALA A 345 15.82 -9.09 -15.79
CA ALA A 345 17.16 -9.28 -15.26
C ALA A 345 17.27 -8.84 -13.77
N PRO A 346 16.48 -9.44 -12.86
CA PRO A 346 16.52 -9.11 -11.44
C PRO A 346 17.85 -9.64 -10.89
N GLY A 347 18.74 -8.73 -10.49
CA GLY A 347 20.05 -9.11 -9.94
C GLY A 347 19.93 -10.06 -8.73
N GLU A 348 21.07 -10.57 -8.27
CA GLU A 348 21.09 -11.45 -7.11
C GLU A 348 20.63 -10.74 -5.82
N VAL A 349 19.91 -11.46 -4.98
CA VAL A 349 19.54 -10.99 -3.64
C VAL A 349 20.78 -10.94 -2.76
N ASP A 350 21.16 -9.74 -2.32
CA ASP A 350 22.42 -9.48 -1.60
C ASP A 350 22.31 -9.42 -0.07
N GLY A 351 21.11 -9.57 0.49
CA GLY A 351 20.88 -9.59 1.92
C GLY A 351 21.07 -8.25 2.64
N TRP A 352 20.96 -7.11 1.94
CA TRP A 352 21.28 -5.79 2.51
C TRP A 352 20.58 -5.47 3.85
N TRP A 353 19.38 -6.00 4.10
CA TRP A 353 18.63 -5.77 5.33
C TRP A 353 19.22 -6.49 6.54
N GLN A 354 19.93 -7.61 6.32
CA GLN A 354 20.51 -8.43 7.39
C GLN A 354 21.64 -7.70 8.11
N ALA A 355 22.33 -6.80 7.43
CA ALA A 355 23.35 -5.94 8.03
C ALA A 355 22.75 -4.84 8.96
N LEU A 356 21.43 -4.68 8.94
CA LEU A 356 20.69 -3.68 9.72
C LEU A 356 19.81 -4.31 10.81
N ALA A 357 19.73 -5.64 10.86
CA ALA A 357 18.91 -6.38 11.82
C ALA A 357 19.43 -6.25 13.26
#